data_AF-A0A545TZJ3-F1
#
_entry.id   AF-A0A545TZJ3-F1
#
_cell.length_a   1.000
_cell.length_b   1.000
_cell.length_c   1.000
_cell.angle_alpha   90.00
_cell.angle_beta   90.00
_cell.angle_gamma   90.00
#
_symmetry.space_group_name_H-M   'P 1'
#
loop_
_entity.id
_entity.type
_entity.pdbx_description
1 polymer ?
#
loop_
_entity_poly.entity_id
_entity_poly.type
_entity_poly.pdbx_seq_one_letter_code
_entity_poly.pdbx_strand_id
1 'polypeptide(L)'
;MNKLQLTFIALLIFVFSVASNAESKKTKIGENMDFGMQVVMTATPGNGEELAKIMLKASELVASLKGCKLYIVQLSTSEKDSVLITEIWGSKEDHQASLAVPGIQSLISTARPLISGMTHQTGKLLGGHGL
;
A
#
# COMPACT_ATOMS: atom_id res chain seq x y z
N MET A 1 62.13 1.16 5.46
CA MET A 1 61.08 1.41 4.45
C MET A 1 61.55 2.57 3.57
N ASN A 2 61.76 2.36 2.27
CA ASN A 2 62.36 3.40 1.40
C ASN A 2 61.28 4.38 0.88
N LYS A 3 61.68 5.60 0.49
CA LYS A 3 60.74 6.66 0.05
C LYS A 3 59.80 6.21 -1.08
N LEU A 4 60.25 5.28 -1.92
CA LEU A 4 59.48 4.71 -3.03
C LEU A 4 58.38 3.75 -2.55
N GLN A 5 58.62 2.95 -1.50
CA GLN A 5 57.61 2.08 -0.90
C GLN A 5 56.54 2.90 -0.15
N LEU A 6 56.93 4.02 0.46
CA LEU A 6 56.00 4.91 1.15
C LEU A 6 55.02 5.61 0.18
N THR A 7 55.49 6.01 -1.00
CA THR A 7 54.64 6.64 -2.03
C THR A 7 53.68 5.65 -2.68
N PHE A 8 54.09 4.40 -2.90
CA PHE A 8 53.19 3.36 -3.42
C PHE A 8 52.05 3.03 -2.44
N ILE A 9 52.33 2.93 -1.14
CA ILE A 9 51.32 2.66 -0.10
C ILE A 9 50.35 3.86 0.03
N ALA A 10 50.85 5.09 0.00
CA ALA A 10 50.00 6.29 0.05
C ALA A 10 49.06 6.40 -1.18
N LEU A 11 49.55 6.05 -2.38
CA LEU A 11 48.74 6.02 -3.60
C LEU A 11 47.68 4.91 -3.56
N LEU A 12 48.02 3.73 -3.02
CA LEU A 12 47.07 2.62 -2.82
C LEU A 12 45.98 2.97 -1.80
N ILE A 13 46.33 3.60 -0.68
CA ILE A 13 45.35 4.08 0.32
C ILE A 13 44.45 5.16 -0.28
N PHE A 14 44.99 6.08 -1.07
CA PHE A 14 44.21 7.12 -1.73
C PHE A 14 43.23 6.53 -2.76
N VAL A 15 43.67 5.56 -3.58
CA VAL A 15 42.79 4.85 -4.53
C VAL A 15 41.72 4.03 -3.79
N PHE A 16 42.06 3.36 -2.69
CA PHE A 16 41.10 2.62 -1.86
C PHE A 16 40.07 3.56 -1.21
N SER A 17 40.50 4.72 -0.72
CA SER A 17 39.61 5.71 -0.10
C SER A 17 38.68 6.36 -1.14
N VAL A 18 39.15 6.61 -2.37
CA VAL A 18 38.31 7.12 -3.47
C VAL A 18 37.33 6.04 -3.95
N ALA A 19 37.74 4.77 -4.04
CA ALA A 19 36.86 3.65 -4.39
C ALA A 19 35.76 3.43 -3.33
N SER A 20 36.12 3.49 -2.03
CA SER A 20 35.14 3.38 -0.94
C SER A 20 34.14 4.54 -0.90
N ASN A 21 34.52 5.72 -1.36
CA ASN A 21 33.63 6.89 -1.46
C ASN A 21 32.69 6.83 -2.67
N ALA A 22 32.99 6.02 -3.68
CA ALA A 22 32.14 5.81 -4.85
C ALA A 22 31.04 4.76 -4.61
N GLU A 23 31.20 3.89 -3.61
CA GLU A 23 30.32 2.74 -3.39
C GLU A 23 29.27 2.93 -2.28
N SER A 24 29.22 4.08 -1.59
CA SER A 24 28.20 4.37 -0.56
C SER A 24 27.20 5.48 -0.90
N LYS A 25 27.04 5.80 -2.18
CA LYS A 25 25.89 6.57 -2.68
C LYS A 25 25.07 5.79 -3.70
N LYS A 26 24.77 4.53 -3.35
CA LYS A 26 23.56 3.89 -3.87
C LYS A 26 22.39 4.63 -3.25
N THR A 27 21.88 5.62 -3.97
CA THR A 27 20.63 6.32 -3.69
C THR A 27 19.63 5.28 -3.16
N LYS A 28 19.06 5.50 -1.97
CA LYS A 28 17.86 4.77 -1.52
C LYS A 28 16.71 5.12 -2.49
N ILE A 29 16.74 4.59 -3.71
CA ILE A 29 15.58 4.57 -4.61
C ILE A 29 14.78 3.36 -4.19
N GLY A 30 14.05 3.59 -3.12
CA GLY A 30 13.04 2.76 -2.52
C GLY A 30 12.18 3.70 -1.68
N GLU A 31 11.79 4.84 -2.27
CA GLU A 31 10.58 5.51 -1.79
C GLU A 31 9.48 4.47 -1.93
N ASN A 32 8.98 3.98 -0.80
CA ASN A 32 7.74 3.22 -0.77
C ASN A 32 6.68 4.12 -1.39
N MET A 33 6.42 3.93 -2.68
CA MET A 33 5.41 4.68 -3.39
C MET A 33 4.06 4.18 -2.91
N ASP A 34 3.29 5.08 -2.33
CA ASP A 34 1.95 4.79 -1.88
C ASP A 34 1.11 4.17 -3.01
N PHE A 35 0.36 3.14 -2.63
CA PHE A 35 -0.48 2.34 -3.49
C PHE A 35 -1.94 2.76 -3.30
N GLY A 36 -2.54 3.35 -4.32
CA GLY A 36 -3.96 3.70 -4.32
C GLY A 36 -4.81 2.58 -4.90
N MET A 37 -6.01 2.38 -4.36
CA MET A 37 -7.01 1.49 -4.93
C MET A 37 -8.41 2.12 -4.89
N GLN A 38 -9.18 1.91 -5.94
CA GLN A 38 -10.59 2.30 -6.06
C GLN A 38 -11.39 1.02 -6.32
N VAL A 39 -12.44 0.79 -5.54
CA VAL A 39 -13.29 -0.40 -5.65
C VAL A 39 -14.74 0.01 -5.73
N VAL A 40 -15.48 -0.64 -6.62
CA VAL A 40 -16.94 -0.62 -6.66
C VAL A 40 -17.42 -2.03 -6.43
N MET A 41 -18.16 -2.25 -5.35
CA MET A 41 -18.82 -3.52 -5.04
C MET A 41 -20.32 -3.36 -5.22
N THR A 42 -20.92 -4.18 -6.08
CA THR A 42 -22.37 -4.27 -6.25
C THR A 42 -22.89 -5.40 -5.39
N ALA A 43 -23.80 -5.07 -4.48
CA ALA A 43 -24.50 -6.05 -3.66
C ALA A 43 -25.59 -6.76 -4.49
N THR A 44 -26.08 -7.87 -3.95
CA THR A 44 -27.34 -8.48 -4.36
C THR A 44 -28.49 -7.53 -4.05
N PRO A 45 -29.62 -7.60 -4.79
CA PRO A 45 -30.68 -6.61 -4.70
C PRO A 45 -31.18 -6.38 -3.26
N GLY A 46 -31.18 -5.12 -2.81
CA GLY A 46 -31.63 -4.70 -1.49
C GLY A 46 -30.59 -4.79 -0.36
N ASN A 47 -29.39 -5.33 -0.64
CA ASN A 47 -28.37 -5.59 0.38
C ASN A 47 -27.23 -4.55 0.40
N GLY A 48 -27.33 -3.43 -0.34
CA GLY A 48 -26.31 -2.38 -0.37
C GLY A 48 -25.88 -1.88 1.02
N GLU A 49 -26.85 -1.56 1.89
CA GLU A 49 -26.56 -1.10 3.26
C GLU A 49 -25.91 -2.18 4.14
N GLU A 50 -26.30 -3.44 3.95
CA GLU A 50 -25.72 -4.55 4.70
C GLU A 50 -24.27 -4.78 4.30
N LEU A 51 -23.98 -4.77 2.98
CA LEU A 51 -22.62 -4.83 2.48
C LEU A 51 -21.78 -3.64 2.98
N ALA A 52 -22.32 -2.42 2.97
CA ALA A 52 -21.64 -1.24 3.49
C ALA A 52 -21.29 -1.36 4.98
N LYS A 53 -22.19 -1.92 5.81
CA LYS A 53 -21.90 -2.19 7.23
C LYS A 53 -20.73 -3.16 7.41
N ILE A 54 -20.60 -4.17 6.56
CA ILE A 54 -19.45 -5.09 6.59
C ILE A 54 -18.17 -4.37 6.18
N MET A 55 -18.22 -3.52 5.15
CA MET A 55 -17.05 -2.73 4.71
C MET A 55 -16.62 -1.70 5.76
N LEU A 56 -17.55 -1.11 6.52
CA LEU A 56 -17.22 -0.26 7.66
C LEU A 56 -16.47 -1.02 8.75
N LYS A 57 -16.89 -2.25 9.10
CA LYS A 57 -16.13 -3.10 10.02
C LYS A 57 -14.75 -3.45 9.46
N ALA A 58 -14.63 -3.67 8.15
CA ALA A 58 -13.32 -3.89 7.53
C ALA A 58 -12.43 -2.66 7.69
N SER A 59 -12.97 -1.45 7.49
CA SER A 59 -12.26 -0.18 7.69
C SER A 59 -11.68 -0.03 9.11
N GLU A 60 -12.45 -0.40 10.14
CA GLU A 60 -12.01 -0.37 11.54
C GLU A 60 -10.85 -1.33 11.80
N LEU A 61 -10.89 -2.53 11.21
CA LEU A 61 -9.81 -3.52 11.35
C LEU A 61 -8.54 -3.06 10.63
N VAL A 62 -8.66 -2.63 9.38
CA VAL A 62 -7.49 -2.24 8.58
C VAL A 62 -6.84 -0.95 9.07
N ALA A 63 -7.58 -0.05 9.73
CA ALA A 63 -7.04 1.19 10.29
C ALA A 63 -5.88 0.96 11.28
N SER A 64 -5.84 -0.21 11.93
CA SER A 64 -4.76 -0.59 12.85
C SER A 64 -3.59 -1.33 12.18
N LEU A 65 -3.74 -1.71 10.91
CA LEU A 65 -2.75 -2.52 10.19
C LEU A 65 -1.65 -1.64 9.62
N LYS A 66 -0.45 -2.23 9.57
CA LYS A 66 0.71 -1.59 8.96
C LYS A 66 0.38 -1.20 7.51
N GLY A 67 0.68 0.05 7.19
CA GLY A 67 0.59 0.55 5.83
C GLY A 67 -0.79 0.99 5.38
N CYS A 68 -1.88 0.72 6.12
CA CYS A 68 -3.18 1.32 5.80
C CYS A 68 -3.13 2.82 6.14
N LYS A 69 -3.30 3.69 5.15
CA LYS A 69 -3.29 5.15 5.32
C LYS A 69 -4.69 5.77 5.22
N LEU A 70 -5.53 5.20 4.35
CA LEU A 70 -6.88 5.67 4.10
C LEU A 70 -7.74 4.48 3.69
N TYR A 71 -8.96 4.41 4.25
CA TYR A 71 -9.99 3.47 3.84
C TYR A 71 -11.36 4.14 4.00
N ILE A 72 -11.92 4.63 2.90
CA ILE A 72 -13.20 5.34 2.89
C ILE A 72 -14.26 4.42 2.28
N VAL A 73 -15.40 4.32 2.95
CA VAL A 73 -16.57 3.55 2.50
C VAL A 73 -17.72 4.52 2.22
N GLN A 74 -18.34 4.38 1.05
CA GLN A 74 -19.50 5.18 0.65
C GLN A 74 -20.57 4.29 0.05
N LEU A 75 -21.83 4.69 0.20
CA LEU A 75 -22.93 4.20 -0.62
C LEU A 75 -23.08 5.11 -1.84
N SER A 76 -23.29 4.52 -3.00
CA SER A 76 -23.63 5.28 -4.20
C SER A 76 -25.00 5.95 -4.05
N THR A 77 -25.09 7.21 -4.48
CA THR A 77 -26.35 7.96 -4.49
C THR A 77 -27.18 7.70 -5.75
N SER A 78 -26.58 7.13 -6.80
CA SER A 78 -27.25 6.79 -8.05
C SER A 78 -27.58 5.30 -8.18
N GLU A 79 -26.87 4.44 -7.44
CA GLU A 79 -27.01 2.98 -7.51
C GLU A 79 -27.21 2.40 -6.10
N LYS A 80 -28.46 2.11 -5.73
CA LYS A 80 -28.86 1.73 -4.36
C LYS A 80 -28.01 0.63 -3.71
N ASP A 81 -27.59 -0.37 -4.50
CA ASP A 81 -26.86 -1.54 -4.02
C ASP A 81 -25.34 -1.46 -4.29
N SER A 82 -24.82 -0.27 -4.61
CA SER A 82 -23.40 -0.07 -4.94
C SER A 82 -22.65 0.58 -3.78
N VAL A 83 -21.58 -0.08 -3.33
CA VAL A 83 -20.66 0.38 -2.29
C VAL A 83 -19.34 0.78 -2.95
N LEU A 84 -18.88 2.00 -2.67
CA LEU A 84 -17.65 2.55 -3.22
C LEU A 84 -16.58 2.56 -2.12
N ILE A 85 -15.37 2.13 -2.45
CA ILE A 85 -14.25 2.08 -1.51
C ILE A 85 -13.05 2.78 -2.14
N THR A 86 -12.49 3.75 -1.41
CA THR A 86 -11.23 4.40 -1.74
C THR A 86 -10.20 3.98 -0.71
N GLU A 87 -9.05 3.48 -1.17
CA GLU A 87 -7.98 3.00 -0.30
C GLU A 87 -6.64 3.62 -0.67
N ILE A 88 -5.83 3.91 0.35
CA ILE A 88 -4.41 4.26 0.20
C ILE A 88 -3.61 3.40 1.15
N TRP A 89 -2.59 2.75 0.61
CA TRP A 89 -1.66 1.90 1.33
C TRP A 89 -0.23 2.39 1.15
N GLY A 90 0.65 2.08 2.11
CA GLY A 90 2.08 2.37 2.01
C GLY A 90 2.80 1.53 0.94
N SER A 91 2.21 0.40 0.55
CA SER A 91 2.69 -0.45 -0.54
C SER A 91 1.57 -1.41 -1.00
N LYS A 92 1.77 -2.04 -2.16
CA LYS A 92 0.86 -3.11 -2.64
C LYS A 92 0.94 -4.33 -1.72
N GLU A 93 2.11 -4.59 -1.17
CA GLU A 93 2.40 -5.72 -0.28
C GLU A 93 1.69 -5.56 1.06
N ASP A 94 1.64 -4.35 1.63
CA ASP A 94 0.89 -4.06 2.86
C ASP A 94 -0.62 -4.30 2.64
N HIS A 95 -1.18 -3.86 1.50
CA HIS A 95 -2.57 -4.17 1.15
C HIS A 95 -2.80 -5.69 1.04
N GLN A 96 -1.93 -6.42 0.32
CA GLN A 96 -2.05 -7.87 0.17
C GLN A 96 -1.95 -8.60 1.52
N ALA A 97 -1.06 -8.15 2.40
CA ALA A 97 -0.89 -8.72 3.74
C ALA A 97 -2.15 -8.53 4.61
N SER A 98 -2.88 -7.42 4.44
CA SER A 98 -4.14 -7.18 5.17
C SER A 98 -5.19 -8.28 4.93
N LEU A 99 -5.23 -8.85 3.73
CA LEU A 99 -6.19 -9.89 3.35
C LEU A 99 -5.96 -11.23 4.05
N ALA A 100 -4.78 -11.43 4.63
CA ALA A 100 -4.44 -12.61 5.41
C ALA A 100 -4.84 -12.51 6.89
N VAL A 101 -5.27 -11.34 7.37
CA VAL A 101 -5.66 -11.15 8.76
C VAL A 101 -6.96 -11.94 9.04
N PRO A 102 -7.01 -12.79 10.11
CA PRO A 102 -8.17 -13.63 10.37
C PRO A 102 -9.51 -12.88 10.45
N GLY A 103 -9.51 -11.69 11.08
CA GLY A 103 -10.71 -10.84 11.14
C GLY A 103 -11.17 -10.36 9.77
N ILE A 104 -10.24 -10.01 8.88
CA ILE A 104 -10.54 -9.63 7.49
C ILE A 104 -11.06 -10.83 6.69
N GLN A 105 -10.45 -12.01 6.84
CA GLN A 105 -10.95 -13.24 6.19
C GLN A 105 -12.38 -13.57 6.62
N SER A 106 -12.70 -13.42 7.90
CA SER A 106 -14.08 -13.62 8.40
C SER A 106 -15.06 -12.64 7.77
N LEU A 107 -14.69 -11.37 7.62
CA LEU A 107 -15.52 -10.37 6.95
C LEU A 107 -15.67 -10.66 5.45
N ILE A 108 -14.61 -11.10 4.77
CA ILE A 108 -14.66 -11.53 3.35
C ILE A 108 -15.66 -12.68 3.19
N SER A 109 -15.59 -13.70 4.03
CA SER A 109 -16.54 -14.83 4.00
C SER A 109 -17.99 -14.37 4.20
N THR A 110 -18.22 -13.36 5.05
CA THR A 110 -19.55 -12.79 5.32
C THR A 110 -20.04 -11.91 4.16
N ALA A 111 -19.17 -11.12 3.55
CA ALA A 111 -19.51 -10.21 2.45
C ALA A 111 -19.76 -10.95 1.13
N ARG A 112 -18.97 -11.99 0.83
CA ARG A 112 -19.00 -12.71 -0.44
C ARG A 112 -20.40 -13.12 -0.94
N PRO A 113 -21.29 -13.73 -0.13
CA PRO A 113 -22.64 -14.08 -0.59
C PRO A 113 -23.52 -12.86 -0.90
N LEU A 114 -23.19 -11.67 -0.37
CA LEU A 114 -23.92 -10.45 -0.65
C LEU A 114 -23.45 -9.76 -1.93
N ILE A 115 -22.33 -10.14 -2.54
CA ILE A 115 -21.74 -9.44 -3.69
C ILE A 115 -22.22 -10.09 -5.00
N SER A 116 -22.88 -9.30 -5.86
CA SER A 116 -23.29 -9.69 -7.20
C SER A 116 -22.28 -9.30 -8.29
N GLY A 117 -21.43 -8.30 -8.01
CA GLY A 117 -20.37 -7.84 -8.91
C GLY A 117 -19.33 -6.99 -8.19
N MET A 118 -18.13 -6.92 -8.75
CA MET A 118 -17.07 -6.07 -8.21
C MET A 118 -16.11 -5.65 -9.32
N THR A 119 -15.71 -4.37 -9.32
CA THR A 119 -14.61 -3.85 -10.14
C THR A 119 -13.64 -3.10 -9.24
N HIS A 120 -12.36 -3.11 -9.61
CA HIS A 120 -11.35 -2.33 -8.91
C HIS A 120 -10.28 -1.83 -9.88
N GLN A 121 -9.64 -0.72 -9.52
CA GLN A 121 -8.52 -0.14 -10.25
C GLN A 121 -7.44 0.30 -9.26
N THR A 122 -6.18 0.13 -9.64
CA THR A 122 -5.04 0.60 -8.85
C THR A 122 -4.51 1.90 -9.41
N GLY A 123 -4.01 2.79 -8.55
CA GLY A 123 -3.52 4.10 -8.95
C GLY A 123 -2.21 4.48 -8.25
N LYS A 124 -1.40 5.28 -8.95
CA LYS A 124 -0.30 6.03 -8.33
C LYS A 124 -0.85 7.34 -7.77
N LEU A 125 -0.45 7.68 -6.55
CA LEU A 125 -0.80 8.97 -5.97
C LEU A 125 0.00 10.10 -6.65
N LEU A 126 -0.71 11.12 -7.13
CA LEU A 126 -0.11 12.31 -7.76
C LEU A 126 -0.18 13.56 -6.86
N GLY A 127 -1.17 13.61 -5.96
CA GLY A 127 -1.48 14.74 -5.10
C GLY A 127 -2.96 14.74 -4.71
N GLY A 128 -3.37 15.65 -3.83
CA GLY A 128 -4.75 15.76 -3.35
C GLY A 128 -4.86 16.65 -2.12
N HIS A 129 -6.08 16.89 -1.63
CA HIS A 129 -6.37 17.61 -0.40
C HIS A 129 -7.24 16.73 0.51
N GLY A 130 -6.89 16.64 1.80
CA GLY A 130 -7.39 15.61 2.74
C GLY A 130 -6.59 14.30 2.61
N LEU A 131 -6.75 13.30 3.49
CA LEU A 131 -7.21 13.37 4.89
C LEU A 131 -6.17 14.06 5.77
#